data_AF-A0AAV3H1Y0-F1
#
_entry.id   AF-A0AAV3H1Y0-F1
#
_cell.length_a   1.000
_cell.length_b   1.000
_cell.length_c   1.000
_cell.angle_alpha   90.00
_cell.angle_beta   90.00
_cell.angle_gamma   90.00
#
_symmetry.space_group_name_H-M   'P 1'
#
loop_
_entity.id
_entity.type
_entity.pdbx_description
1 polymer ?
#
loop_
_entity_poly.entity_id
_entity_poly.type
_entity_poly.pdbx_seq_one_letter_code
_entity_poly.pdbx_strand_id
1 'polypeptide(L)' 'MSFFDELKTSLEEAVEIKQGLKKPARVARHEIEDAKAVVDRKRCSRRIRHSVLNA' A
#
# COMPACT_ATOMS: atom_id res chain seq x y z
N MET A 1 -6.33 -26.40 -9.09
CA MET A 1 -7.56 -25.60 -8.92
C MET A 1 -7.61 -24.59 -10.05
N SER A 2 -8.80 -24.22 -10.52
CA SER A 2 -8.92 -23.22 -11.59
C SER A 2 -8.75 -21.82 -11.00
N PHE A 3 -8.26 -20.85 -11.80
CA PHE A 3 -8.17 -19.45 -11.41
C PHE A 3 -9.51 -18.88 -10.92
N PHE A 4 -10.62 -19.37 -11.48
CA PHE A 4 -11.96 -18.96 -11.09
C PHE A 4 -12.32 -19.41 -9.66
N ASP A 5 -11.89 -20.61 -9.26
CA ASP A 5 -12.10 -21.13 -7.90
C ASP A 5 -11.32 -20.29 -6.87
N GLU A 6 -10.10 -19.88 -7.20
CA GLU A 6 -9.27 -18.99 -6.36
C GLU A 6 -9.89 -17.59 -6.25
N LEU A 7 -10.45 -17.06 -7.33
CA LEU A 7 -11.12 -15.76 -7.32
C LEU A 7 -12.39 -15.78 -6.46
N LYS A 8 -13.19 -16.84 -6.60
CA LYS A 8 -14.41 -17.01 -5.82
C LYS A 8 -14.11 -17.11 -4.33
N THR A 9 -13.14 -17.92 -3.95
CA THR A 9 -12.74 -18.10 -2.54
C THR A 9 -12.18 -16.83 -1.92
N SER A 10 -11.38 -16.06 -2.66
CA SER A 10 -10.89 -14.73 -2.23
C SER A 10 -12.03 -13.74 -1.99
N LEU A 11 -13.05 -13.73 -2.87
CA LEU A 11 -14.21 -12.86 -2.71
C LEU A 11 -15.05 -13.20 -1.48
N GLU A 12 -15.30 -14.49 -1.25
CA GLU A 12 -16.01 -14.96 -0.06
C GLU A 12 -15.26 -14.56 1.21
N GLU A 13 -13.94 -14.73 1.23
CA GLU A 13 -13.10 -14.32 2.35
C GLU A 13 -13.18 -12.80 2.61
N ALA A 14 -13.15 -11.97 1.56
CA ALA A 14 -13.26 -10.52 1.69
C ALA A 14 -14.59 -10.08 2.33
N VAL A 15 -15.70 -10.78 2.03
CA VAL A 15 -17.01 -10.52 2.64
C VAL A 15 -17.01 -10.91 4.12
N GLU A 16 -16.48 -12.08 4.46
CA GLU A 16 -16.38 -12.56 5.85
C GLU A 16 -15.53 -11.61 6.72
N ILE A 17 -14.41 -11.10 6.17
CA ILE A 17 -13.56 -10.11 6.84
C ILE A 17 -14.33 -8.80 7.06
N LYS A 18 -15.03 -8.31 6.03
CA LYS A 18 -15.79 -7.05 6.12
C LYS A 18 -16.91 -7.13 7.16
N GLN A 19 -17.53 -8.29 7.31
CA GLN A 19 -18.57 -8.56 8.32
C GLN A 19 -18.00 -8.84 9.72
N GLY A 20 -16.67 -8.92 9.87
CA GLY A 20 -16.01 -9.20 11.15
C GLY A 20 -16.05 -10.67 11.56
N LEU A 21 -16.47 -11.57 10.68
CA LEU A 21 -16.60 -13.01 10.94
C LEU A 21 -15.26 -13.75 10.86
N LYS A 22 -14.27 -13.17 10.17
CA LYS A 22 -12.97 -13.81 9.91
C LYS A 22 -11.84 -12.78 9.89
N LYS A 23 -10.65 -13.20 10.34
CA LYS A 23 -9.42 -12.41 10.22
C LYS A 23 -8.82 -12.63 8.83
N PRO A 24 -8.25 -11.59 8.19
CA PRO A 24 -7.63 -11.75 6.87
C PRO A 24 -6.54 -12.81 6.89
N ALA A 25 -6.60 -13.78 5.98
CA ALA A 25 -5.54 -14.79 5.84
C ALA A 25 -4.22 -14.15 5.39
N ARG A 26 -4.28 -13.04 4.64
CA ARG A 26 -3.12 -12.24 4.23
C ARG A 26 -3.33 -10.78 4.62
N VAL A 27 -2.55 -10.30 5.57
CA VAL A 27 -2.49 -8.88 5.92
C VAL A 27 -1.33 -8.25 5.17
N ALA A 28 -1.63 -7.46 4.13
CA ALA A 28 -0.65 -6.58 3.52
C ALA A 28 -0.33 -5.44 4.49
N ARG A 29 0.79 -5.56 5.21
CA ARG A 29 1.31 -4.49 6.06
C ARG A 29 2.16 -3.57 5.19
N HIS A 30 1.63 -2.41 4.86
CA HIS A 30 2.48 -1.30 4.41
C HIS A 30 3.05 -0.63 5.65
N GLU A 31 4.37 -0.43 5.68
CA GLU A 31 4.97 0.48 6.65
C GLU A 31 4.38 1.86 6.41
N ILE A 32 3.65 2.39 7.40
CA ILE A 32 3.17 3.77 7.36
C ILE A 32 4.40 4.64 7.61
N GLU A 33 5.05 5.10 6.55
CA GLU A 33 6.13 6.08 6.67
C GLU A 33 5.60 7.35 7.35
N ASP A 34 6.39 7.93 8.27
CA ASP A 34 6.09 9.22 8.87
C ASP A 34 5.84 10.27 7.77
N ALA A 35 4.64 10.86 7.75
CA ALA A 35 4.25 11.84 6.76
C ALA A 35 5.24 13.01 6.66
N LYS A 36 5.88 13.40 7.78
CA LYS A 36 6.93 14.43 7.80
C LYS A 36 8.18 13.97 7.08
N ALA A 37 8.62 12.73 7.30
CA ALA A 37 9.76 12.14 6.62
C ALA A 37 9.53 12.06 5.10
N VAL A 38 8.31 11.71 4.68
CA VAL A 38 7.91 11.70 3.26
C VAL A 38 7.99 13.10 2.64
N VAL A 39 7.46 14.12 3.34
CA VAL A 39 7.48 15.52 2.87
C VAL A 39 8.93 16.03 2.77
N ASP A 40 9.76 15.77 3.77
CA ASP A 40 11.15 16.21 3.81
C ASP A 40 11.98 15.57 2.69
N ARG A 41 11.80 14.27 2.44
CA ARG A 41 12.44 13.57 1.31
C ARG A 41 12.04 14.20 -0.03
N LYS A 42 10.75 14.47 -0.25
CA LYS A 42 10.27 15.12 -1.48
C LYS A 42 10.82 16.54 -1.64
N ARG A 43 10.90 17.31 -0.54
CA ARG A 43 11.45 18.67 -0.53
C ARG A 43 12.94 18.67 -0.85
N CYS A 44 13.71 17.74 -0.28
CA CYS A 44 15.13 17.57 -0.59
C CYS A 44 15.35 17.24 -2.07
N SER A 45 14.63 16.24 -2.60
CA SER A 45 14.68 15.87 -4.02
C SER A 45 14.34 17.03 -4.96
N ARG A 46 13.31 17.84 -4.63
CA ARG A 46 12.99 19.06 -5.40
C ARG A 46 14.12 20.08 -5.38
N ARG A 47 14.76 20.28 -4.22
CA ARG A 47 15.85 21.25 -4.05
C ARG A 47 17.06 20.87 -4.90
N ILE A 48 17.45 19.59 -4.87
CA ILE A 48 18.56 19.07 -5.68
C ILE A 48 18.25 19.22 -7.17
N ARG A 49 17.04 18.88 -7.61
CA ARG A 49 16.64 19.09 -9.01
C ARG A 49 16.71 20.56 -9.40
N HIS A 50 16.26 21.46 -8.53
CA HIS A 50 16.31 22.89 -8.81
C HIS A 50 17.75 23.42 -8.85
N SER A 51 18.64 22.95 -7.98
CA SER A 51 20.05 23.36 -8.04
C SER A 51 20.76 22.85 -9.28
N VAL A 52 20.45 21.63 -9.74
CA VAL A 52 21.05 21.06 -10.97
C VAL A 52 20.55 21.76 -12.23
N LEU A 53 19.29 22.21 -12.26
CA LEU A 53 18.71 22.88 -13.43
C LEU A 53 19.08 24.36 -13.55
N ASN A 54 19.58 24.98 -12.48
CA ASN A 54 19.95 26.40 -12.44
C ASN A 54 21.46 26.62 -12.21
N ALA A 55 22.28 25.58 -12.42
CA ALA A 55 23.74 25.64 -12.45
C ALA A 55 24.23 25.66 -13.90
#